data_AF-A0ABD2N0D2-F1
#
_entry.id   AF-A0ABD2N0D2-F1
#
_cell.length_a   1.000
_cell.length_b   1.000
_cell.length_c   1.000
_cell.angle_alpha   90.00
_cell.angle_beta   90.00
_cell.angle_gamma   90.00
#
_symmetry.space_group_name_H-M   'P 1'
#
loop_
_entity.id
_entity.type
_entity.pdbx_description
1 polymer ?
#
loop_
_entity_poly.entity_id
_entity_poly.type
_entity_poly.pdbx_seq_one_letter_code
_entity_poly.pdbx_strand_id
1 'polypeptide(L)'
;MIFSYLKKSVIVPLRLYSLTLGENQVKGVEKCPEYIDLCHKFQEFPIEAEKVIESMKVYRNFLSLDEEKSILEEIEPYMSKLKYEFDHWDDAIHGYRETERLKWNNENAKILNRVREIAFPSNVPQIKYVHILDLAKDGYIKPHIDAIRL
;
A
#
# COMPACT_ATOMS: atom_id res chain seq x y z
N MET A 1 5.63 3.29 -5.42
CA MET A 1 4.17 3.05 -5.52
C MET A 1 4.01 1.54 -5.56
N ILE A 2 3.64 0.95 -4.42
CA ILE A 2 3.45 -0.49 -4.28
C ILE A 2 1.97 -0.76 -4.57
N PHE A 3 1.66 -1.48 -5.65
CA PHE A 3 0.37 -2.15 -5.78
C PHE A 3 0.51 -3.51 -5.14
N SER A 4 -0.17 -3.76 -4.02
CA SER A 4 -0.32 -5.10 -3.45
C SER A 4 -1.66 -5.68 -3.91
N TYR A 5 -1.62 -6.76 -4.69
CA TYR A 5 -2.80 -7.53 -5.08
C TYR A 5 -2.78 -8.91 -4.41
N LEU A 6 -3.86 -9.24 -3.71
CA LEU A 6 -4.14 -10.56 -3.16
C LEU A 6 -5.09 -11.29 -4.11
N LYS A 7 -4.59 -12.37 -4.74
CA LYS A 7 -5.36 -13.22 -5.63
C LYS A 7 -6.51 -13.89 -4.86
N LYS A 8 -7.76 -13.56 -5.24
CA LYS A 8 -9.04 -14.13 -4.78
C LYS A 8 -8.93 -15.31 -3.81
N SER A 9 -8.93 -15.00 -2.52
CA SER A 9 -9.46 -15.87 -1.46
C SER A 9 -9.75 -15.01 -0.25
N VAL A 10 -11.04 -14.79 -0.01
CA VAL A 10 -11.62 -14.01 1.08
C VAL A 10 -11.53 -12.49 0.83
N ILE A 11 -12.65 -11.88 0.42
CA ILE A 11 -12.96 -10.53 0.87
C ILE A 11 -12.94 -10.64 2.38
N VAL A 12 -11.83 -10.29 3.01
CA VAL A 12 -11.81 -10.13 4.45
C VAL A 12 -12.58 -8.84 4.66
N PRO A 13 -13.85 -8.87 5.14
CA PRO A 13 -14.42 -7.63 5.64
C PRO A 13 -13.40 -7.13 6.66
N LEU A 14 -13.06 -5.84 6.62
CA LEU A 14 -12.28 -5.11 7.63
C LEU A 14 -12.98 -5.11 9.01
N ARG A 15 -13.57 -6.24 9.40
CA ARG A 15 -14.53 -6.43 10.48
C ARG A 15 -14.20 -7.62 11.37
N LEU A 16 -12.99 -8.17 11.29
CA LEU A 16 -12.56 -9.30 12.13
C LEU A 16 -11.28 -9.06 12.93
N TYR A 17 -10.67 -7.87 12.85
CA TYR A 17 -9.65 -7.41 13.81
C TYR A 17 -10.12 -6.22 14.67
N SER A 18 -11.44 -6.00 14.78
CA SER A 18 -11.99 -4.99 15.71
C SER A 18 -12.05 -5.46 17.17
N LEU A 19 -11.37 -6.55 17.53
CA LEU A 19 -11.42 -7.12 18.90
C LEU A 19 -10.29 -6.64 19.82
N THR A 20 -9.57 -5.60 19.42
CA THR A 20 -8.90 -4.67 20.34
C THR A 20 -9.23 -3.24 19.95
N LEU A 21 -10.52 -2.89 19.95
CA LEU A 21 -10.97 -1.50 20.07
C LEU A 21 -10.63 -1.01 21.49
N GLY A 22 -9.35 -0.72 21.71
CA GLY A 22 -8.82 -0.14 22.94
C GLY A 22 -8.14 1.18 22.60
N GLU A 23 -8.91 2.26 22.61
CA GLU A 23 -8.43 3.62 22.85
C GLU A 23 -7.19 4.11 22.06
N ASN A 24 -7.25 4.07 20.72
CA ASN A 24 -6.27 4.74 19.84
C ASN A 24 -6.39 6.27 19.83
N GLN A 25 -6.90 6.86 20.91
CA GLN A 25 -7.02 8.31 21.04
C GLN A 25 -5.79 8.86 21.76
N VAL A 26 -4.86 9.42 20.99
CA VAL A 26 -3.78 10.23 21.55
C VAL A 26 -4.41 11.48 22.16
N LYS A 27 -4.20 11.70 23.47
CA LYS A 27 -4.71 12.90 24.16
C LYS A 27 -4.19 14.16 23.45
N GLY A 28 -5.11 15.01 22.99
CA GLY A 28 -4.79 16.25 22.27
C GLY A 28 -4.84 16.13 20.74
N VAL A 29 -5.03 14.94 20.17
CA VAL A 29 -5.27 14.77 18.73
C VAL A 29 -6.77 14.58 18.49
N GLU A 30 -7.34 15.43 17.64
CA GLU A 30 -8.80 15.54 17.47
C GLU A 30 -9.43 14.26 16.89
N LYS A 31 -8.71 13.52 16.02
CA LYS A 31 -9.15 12.21 15.52
C LYS A 31 -8.03 11.41 14.83
N CYS A 32 -7.73 10.21 15.34
CA CYS A 32 -6.92 9.24 14.60
C CYS A 32 -7.79 8.45 13.61
N PRO A 33 -7.45 8.37 12.31
CA PRO A 33 -8.20 7.57 11.33
C PRO A 33 -8.19 6.07 11.66
N GLU A 34 -9.27 5.36 11.34
CA GLU A 34 -9.42 3.91 11.63
C GLU A 34 -8.33 3.01 10.99
N TYR A 35 -7.66 3.50 9.95
CA TYR A 35 -6.60 2.78 9.23
C TYR A 35 -5.20 3.07 9.77
N ILE A 36 -5.07 3.91 10.81
CA ILE A 36 -3.81 4.20 11.47
C ILE A 36 -3.88 3.67 12.90
N ASP A 37 -2.89 2.85 13.25
CA ASP A 37 -2.63 2.46 14.62
C ASP A 37 -1.30 3.09 15.06
N LEU A 38 -1.37 3.92 16.11
CA LEU A 38 -0.19 4.61 16.62
C LEU A 38 0.36 3.87 17.83
N CYS A 39 1.69 3.73 17.87
CA CYS A 39 2.37 3.25 19.05
C CYS A 39 1.99 4.10 20.28
N HIS A 40 1.75 3.45 21.43
CA HIS A 40 1.38 4.11 22.69
C HIS A 40 2.33 5.25 23.10
N LYS A 41 3.61 5.19 22.70
CA LYS A 41 4.60 6.24 22.95
C LYS A 41 4.22 7.60 22.34
N PHE A 42 3.40 7.64 21.29
CA PHE A 42 2.91 8.90 20.71
C PHE A 42 2.02 9.70 21.67
N GLN A 43 1.56 9.12 22.78
CA GLN A 43 0.91 9.87 23.86
C GLN A 43 1.83 10.94 24.48
N GLU A 44 3.13 10.74 24.44
CA GLU A 44 4.14 11.70 24.92
C GLU A 44 4.49 12.75 23.85
N PHE A 45 4.08 12.53 22.59
CA PHE A 45 4.45 13.34 21.42
C PHE A 45 3.22 13.72 20.57
N PRO A 46 2.27 14.50 21.12
CA PRO A 46 0.99 14.76 20.46
C PRO A 46 1.13 15.55 19.16
N ILE A 47 2.11 16.46 19.07
CA ILE A 47 2.37 17.26 17.86
C ILE A 47 2.92 16.38 16.74
N GLU A 48 3.84 15.47 17.06
CA GLU A 48 4.40 14.51 16.11
C GLU A 48 3.34 13.49 15.67
N ALA A 49 2.49 13.04 16.60
CA ALA A 49 1.37 12.16 16.30
C ALA A 49 0.42 12.80 15.27
N GLU A 50 0.06 14.06 15.49
CA GLU A 50 -0.77 14.84 14.56
C GLU A 50 -0.12 14.93 13.17
N LYS A 51 1.17 15.30 13.09
CA LYS A 51 1.92 15.36 11.82
C LYS A 51 1.94 14.03 11.07
N VAL A 52 2.15 12.92 11.78
CA VAL A 52 2.13 11.58 11.18
C VAL A 52 0.74 11.26 10.63
N ILE A 53 -0.32 11.52 11.41
CA ILE A 53 -1.69 11.29 10.99
C ILE A 53 -2.03 12.11 9.74
N GLU A 54 -1.68 13.39 9.72
CA GLU A 54 -1.94 14.28 8.56
C GLU A 54 -1.18 13.85 7.31
N SER A 55 0.00 13.24 7.47
CA SER A 55 0.82 12.76 6.36
C SER A 55 0.30 11.48 5.70
N MET A 56 -0.55 10.71 6.39
CA MET A 56 -1.01 9.39 5.95
C MET A 56 -2.46 9.48 5.42
N LYS A 57 -2.62 9.31 4.10
CA LYS A 57 -3.92 9.48 3.42
C LYS A 57 -4.40 8.20 2.76
N VAL A 58 -5.67 7.85 2.97
CA VAL A 58 -6.36 6.74 2.29
C VAL A 58 -7.55 7.26 1.49
N TYR A 59 -7.53 7.03 0.18
CA TYR A 59 -8.62 7.35 -0.74
C TYR A 59 -9.43 6.09 -1.02
N ARG A 60 -10.57 5.94 -0.34
CA ARG A 60 -11.48 4.79 -0.53
C ARG A 60 -12.11 4.83 -1.92
N ASN A 61 -12.27 3.67 -2.55
CA ASN A 61 -12.87 3.52 -3.88
C ASN A 61 -12.20 4.41 -4.94
N PHE A 62 -10.87 4.57 -4.84
CA PHE A 62 -10.12 5.35 -5.81
C PHE A 62 -10.20 4.76 -7.22
N LEU A 63 -10.17 3.43 -7.32
CA LEU A 63 -10.37 2.70 -8.56
C LEU A 63 -11.83 2.27 -8.69
N SER A 64 -12.36 2.34 -9.91
CA SER A 64 -13.58 1.62 -10.26
C SER A 64 -13.30 0.12 -10.48
N LEU A 65 -14.35 -0.70 -10.49
CA LEU A 65 -14.22 -2.13 -10.80
C LEU A 65 -13.63 -2.40 -12.19
N ASP A 66 -13.94 -1.54 -13.17
CA ASP A 66 -13.39 -1.65 -14.51
C ASP A 66 -11.90 -1.27 -14.55
N GLU A 67 -11.49 -0.29 -13.75
CA GLU A 67 -10.10 0.12 -13.59
C GLU A 67 -9.27 -0.96 -12.90
N GLU A 68 -9.79 -1.56 -11.82
CA GLU A 68 -9.18 -2.71 -11.16
C GLU A 68 -9.00 -3.87 -12.14
N LYS A 69 -10.05 -4.20 -12.90
CA LYS A 69 -10.01 -5.26 -13.91
C LYS A 69 -8.97 -4.97 -14.99
N SER A 70 -8.90 -3.74 -15.50
CA SER A 70 -7.95 -3.37 -16.55
C SER A 70 -6.49 -3.50 -16.11
N ILE A 71 -6.18 -3.14 -14.86
CA ILE A 71 -4.84 -3.34 -14.29
C ILE A 71 -4.53 -4.84 -14.23
N LEU A 72 -5.45 -5.65 -13.71
CA LEU A 72 -5.26 -7.09 -13.55
C LEU A 72 -5.04 -7.81 -14.88
N GLU A 73 -5.86 -7.51 -15.88
CA GLU A 73 -5.72 -8.09 -17.22
C GLU A 73 -4.37 -7.76 -17.88
N GLU A 74 -3.81 -6.58 -17.58
CA GLU A 74 -2.49 -6.19 -18.09
C GLU A 74 -1.33 -6.92 -17.37
N ILE A 75 -1.40 -7.10 -16.05
CA ILE A 75 -0.27 -7.63 -15.26
C ILE A 75 -0.27 -9.16 -15.12
N GLU A 76 -1.45 -9.80 -15.04
CA GLU A 76 -1.59 -11.24 -14.78
C GLU A 76 -0.85 -12.16 -15.77
N PRO A 77 -0.83 -11.89 -17.10
CA PRO A 77 -0.11 -12.75 -18.05
C PRO A 77 1.39 -12.89 -17.76
N TYR A 78 1.99 -11.90 -17.12
CA TYR A 78 3.38 -11.94 -16.68
C TYR A 78 3.50 -12.45 -15.25
N MET A 79 2.74 -11.85 -14.32
CA MET A 79 2.80 -12.18 -12.89
C MET A 79 2.51 -13.66 -12.63
N SER A 80 1.55 -14.25 -13.34
CA SER A 80 1.16 -15.67 -13.19
C SER A 80 2.29 -16.67 -13.44
N LYS A 81 3.35 -16.27 -14.17
CA LYS A 81 4.51 -17.11 -14.48
C LYS A 81 5.61 -17.03 -13.42
N LEU A 82 5.59 -16.01 -12.56
CA LEU A 82 6.55 -15.85 -11.48
C LEU A 82 6.21 -16.81 -10.34
N LYS A 83 7.26 -17.35 -9.72
CA LYS A 83 7.14 -18.17 -8.50
C LYS A 83 7.11 -17.25 -7.29
N TYR A 84 6.44 -17.70 -6.23
CA TYR A 84 6.54 -17.04 -4.94
C TYR A 84 7.92 -17.27 -4.31
N GLU A 85 8.46 -16.22 -3.74
CA GLU A 85 9.74 -16.13 -3.04
C GLU A 85 9.47 -16.02 -1.53
N PHE A 86 10.33 -16.67 -0.74
CA PHE A 86 10.23 -16.74 0.72
C PHE A 86 11.51 -16.29 1.43
N ASP A 87 12.61 -16.14 0.68
CA ASP A 87 13.89 -15.68 1.19
C ASP A 87 14.20 -14.32 0.54
N HIS A 88 14.14 -13.25 1.32
CA HIS A 88 14.59 -11.91 0.91
C HIS A 88 15.73 -11.44 1.82
N TRP A 89 16.70 -10.72 1.27
CA TRP A 89 17.95 -10.39 1.98
C TRP A 89 17.75 -9.48 3.20
N ASP A 90 16.69 -8.67 3.22
CA ASP A 90 16.29 -7.83 4.36
C ASP A 90 15.17 -8.45 5.20
N ASP A 91 14.69 -9.64 4.81
CA ASP A 91 13.66 -10.41 5.49
C ASP A 91 12.31 -9.67 5.66
N ALA A 92 12.08 -8.58 4.91
CA ALA A 92 10.91 -7.71 5.07
C ALA A 92 9.62 -8.28 4.45
N ILE A 93 9.71 -9.01 3.34
CA ILE A 93 8.54 -9.54 2.62
C ILE A 93 8.65 -11.05 2.49
N HIS A 94 7.54 -11.75 2.78
CA HIS A 94 7.45 -13.21 2.79
C HIS A 94 6.31 -13.68 1.90
N GLY A 95 6.54 -14.74 1.11
CA GLY A 95 5.51 -15.33 0.25
C GLY A 95 5.03 -14.36 -0.82
N TYR A 96 5.96 -13.76 -1.57
CA TYR A 96 5.66 -12.72 -2.55
C TYR A 96 6.20 -13.06 -3.94
N ARG A 97 5.67 -12.41 -4.96
CA ARG A 97 6.27 -12.34 -6.28
C ARG A 97 6.15 -10.90 -6.77
N GLU A 98 7.16 -10.43 -7.47
CA GLU A 98 7.22 -9.02 -7.84
C GLU A 98 7.85 -8.76 -9.20
N THR A 99 7.54 -7.60 -9.75
CA THR A 99 8.23 -7.07 -10.93
C THR A 99 8.18 -5.55 -10.91
N GLU A 100 9.06 -4.93 -11.67
CA GLU A 100 9.00 -3.52 -12.00
C GLU A 100 8.53 -3.34 -13.45
N ARG A 101 7.61 -2.39 -13.71
CA ARG A 101 7.03 -2.14 -15.04
C ARG A 101 7.05 -0.66 -15.40
N LEU A 102 7.62 -0.36 -16.58
CA LEU A 102 7.70 1.00 -17.12
C LEU A 102 6.52 1.34 -18.05
N LYS A 103 6.16 0.42 -18.95
CA LYS A 103 5.18 0.66 -20.01
C LYS A 103 3.81 0.13 -19.59
N TRP A 104 2.79 0.96 -19.71
CA TRP A 104 1.41 0.63 -19.38
C TRP A 104 0.51 0.88 -20.60
N ASN A 105 -0.61 0.18 -20.69
CA ASN A 105 -1.61 0.50 -21.70
C ASN A 105 -2.20 1.90 -21.45
N ASN A 106 -2.91 2.46 -22.45
CA ASN A 106 -3.42 3.83 -22.35
C ASN A 106 -4.40 4.05 -21.19
N GLU A 107 -5.22 3.05 -20.86
CA GLU A 107 -6.20 3.18 -19.77
C GLU A 107 -5.50 3.13 -18.40
N ASN A 108 -4.60 2.18 -18.19
CA ASN A 108 -3.83 2.06 -16.96
C ASN A 108 -2.84 3.22 -16.76
N ALA A 109 -2.30 3.79 -17.84
CA ALA A 109 -1.48 4.99 -17.78
C ALA A 109 -2.25 6.20 -17.22
N LYS A 110 -3.54 6.36 -17.56
CA LYS A 110 -4.40 7.41 -16.98
C LYS A 110 -4.59 7.21 -15.48
N ILE A 111 -4.81 5.95 -15.05
CA ILE A 111 -4.93 5.62 -13.62
C ILE A 111 -3.66 6.00 -12.87
N LEU A 112 -2.50 5.60 -13.38
CA LEU A 112 -1.22 5.94 -12.76
C LEU A 112 -0.98 7.44 -12.72
N ASN A 113 -1.39 8.19 -13.74
CA ASN A 113 -1.32 9.66 -13.73
C ASN A 113 -2.21 10.28 -12.66
N ARG A 114 -3.44 9.79 -12.47
CA ARG A 114 -4.30 10.23 -11.36
C ARG A 114 -3.65 9.99 -10.00
N VAL A 115 -2.99 8.84 -9.80
CA VAL A 115 -2.23 8.59 -8.56
C VAL A 115 -1.10 9.61 -8.42
N ARG A 116 -0.36 9.89 -9.49
CA ARG A 116 0.75 10.84 -9.48
C ARG A 116 0.33 12.24 -9.08
N GLU A 117 -0.77 12.73 -9.65
CA GLU A 117 -1.31 14.07 -9.41
C GLU A 117 -1.75 14.29 -7.95
N ILE A 118 -2.21 13.22 -7.28
CA ILE A 118 -2.68 13.30 -5.89
C ILE A 118 -1.55 13.05 -4.89
N ALA A 119 -0.61 12.15 -5.21
CA ALA A 119 0.41 11.69 -4.29
C ALA A 119 1.71 12.52 -4.33
N PHE A 120 2.01 13.20 -5.45
CA PHE A 120 3.28 13.91 -5.63
C PHE A 120 3.07 15.38 -6.02
N PRO A 121 3.83 16.31 -5.43
CA PRO A 121 3.94 17.67 -5.95
C PRO A 121 4.49 17.69 -7.39
N SER A 122 4.11 18.69 -8.17
CA SER A 122 4.44 18.80 -9.60
C SER A 122 5.93 18.89 -9.93
N ASN A 123 6.77 19.18 -8.93
CA ASN A 123 8.21 19.38 -9.06
C ASN A 123 9.06 18.24 -8.50
N VAL A 124 8.45 17.12 -8.08
CA VAL A 124 9.18 15.97 -7.52
C VAL A 124 9.46 14.94 -8.61
N PRO A 125 10.74 14.57 -8.86
CA PRO A 125 11.07 13.47 -9.76
C PRO A 125 10.41 12.18 -9.31
N GLN A 126 9.79 11.47 -10.26
CA GLN A 126 9.10 10.22 -9.97
C GLN A 126 9.89 9.04 -10.49
N ILE A 127 9.91 7.96 -9.69
CA ILE A 127 10.47 6.68 -10.14
C ILE A 127 9.66 6.21 -11.35
N LYS A 128 10.36 5.96 -12.45
CA LYS A 128 9.75 5.63 -13.74
C LYS A 128 9.10 4.24 -13.73
N TYR A 129 9.72 3.30 -13.02
CA TYR A 129 9.21 1.94 -12.87
C TYR A 129 8.17 1.88 -11.76
N VAL A 130 7.00 1.35 -12.09
CA VAL A 130 5.97 1.03 -11.11
C VAL A 130 6.22 -0.37 -10.58
N HIS A 131 6.30 -0.50 -9.26
CA HIS A 131 6.48 -1.78 -8.59
C HIS A 131 5.15 -2.49 -8.42
N ILE A 132 5.12 -3.74 -8.84
CA ILE A 132 3.96 -4.63 -8.76
C ILE A 132 4.34 -5.73 -7.78
N LEU A 133 3.57 -5.86 -6.71
CA LEU A 133 3.76 -6.84 -5.66
C LEU A 133 2.50 -7.70 -5.53
N ASP A 134 2.67 -9.02 -5.61
CA ASP A 134 1.61 -9.99 -5.38
C ASP A 134 1.99 -10.85 -4.18
N LEU A 135 1.09 -10.89 -3.20
CA LEU A 135 1.26 -11.67 -2.00
C LEU A 135 0.46 -12.97 -2.10
N ALA A 136 1.10 -14.08 -1.73
CA ALA A 136 0.43 -15.34 -1.47
C ALA A 136 -0.60 -15.16 -0.35
N LYS A 137 -1.51 -16.13 -0.22
CA LYS A 137 -2.56 -16.09 0.80
C LYS A 137 -2.01 -16.00 2.23
N ASP A 138 -0.87 -16.64 2.47
CA ASP A 138 -0.10 -16.64 3.71
C ASP A 138 1.13 -15.72 3.65
N GLY A 139 1.28 -14.96 2.56
CA GLY A 139 2.32 -13.96 2.42
C GLY A 139 2.03 -12.73 3.27
N TYR A 140 3.09 -12.09 3.75
CA TYR A 140 2.99 -10.93 4.63
C TYR A 140 4.21 -10.00 4.48
N ILE A 141 4.04 -8.77 4.95
CA ILE A 141 5.07 -7.75 4.97
C ILE A 141 5.35 -7.40 6.44
N LYS A 142 6.60 -7.54 6.89
CA LYS A 142 7.06 -7.17 8.23
C LYS A 142 7.14 -5.64 8.37
N PRO A 143 7.12 -5.09 9.59
CA PRO A 143 7.40 -3.68 9.81
C PRO A 143 8.77 -3.30 9.23
N HIS A 144 8.79 -2.37 8.28
CA HIS A 144 10.00 -1.91 7.60
C HIS A 144 9.85 -0.43 7.20
N ILE A 145 10.96 0.17 6.79
CA ILE A 145 11.00 1.50 6.17
C ILE A 145 11.51 1.29 4.76
N ASP A 146 10.80 1.82 3.76
CA ASP A 146 11.25 1.82 2.38
C ASP A 146 12.68 2.39 2.29
N ALA A 147 13.56 1.68 1.59
CA ALA A 147 14.93 2.14 1.39
C ALA A 147 14.95 3.47 0.62
N ILE A 148 15.80 4.40 1.06
CA ILE A 148 16.02 5.67 0.36
C ILE A 148 16.76 5.36 -0.94
N ARG A 149 16.06 5.50 -2.08
CA ARG A 149 16.68 5.47 -3.40
C ARG A 149 17.21 6.88 -3.70
N LEU A 150 18.54 7.07 -3.62
CA LEU A 150 19.22 8.31 -4.01
C LEU A 150 19.19 8.52 -5.53
#